data_AF-A0A257Q334-F1
#
_entry.id   AF-A0A257Q334-F1
#
_cell.length_a   1.000
_cell.length_b   1.000
_cell.length_c   1.000
_cell.angle_alpha   90.00
_cell.angle_beta   90.00
_cell.angle_gamma   90.00
#
_symmetry.space_group_name_H-M   'P 1'
#
loop_
_entity.id
_entity.type
_entity.pdbx_description
1 polymer ?
#
loop_
_entity_poly.entity_id
_entity_poly.type
_entity_poly.pdbx_seq_one_letter_code
_entity_poly.pdbx_strand_id
1 'polypeptide(L)'
;MFLALAAGMLCAYLGIFSFPALLAVGAALFLLGYLGALRQLGRVYRLSPHPDKRHEAYVWSWLGGGAVGLALFIAGMYWGRQTWIAAAFSAALWLCLVPLTVTVCYRLIPFFSSRALPGYRMFQAAWVLPLVTAFSIGHFLLRWGLGTSWCLISDLPFLGLALYLSIRWGLLRSFRNQLLAMLHVGFAWLPVALALYVARGLLSALGGAAGGGPCRLVDLLGHRRRGRAAGMLCLALAGHLACRPVAGDEHPVVTGRNPMDLALRRSVPAAPRRRKARMMHPAVTP
;
A
#
# COMPACT_ATOMS: atom_id res chain seq x y z
N MET A 1 -20.71 -10.69 -8.07
CA MET A 1 -19.38 -10.05 -8.07
C MET A 1 -18.70 -10.16 -6.71
N PHE A 2 -19.24 -9.54 -5.65
CA PHE A 2 -18.64 -9.61 -4.31
C PHE A 2 -18.51 -11.04 -3.76
N LEU A 3 -19.54 -11.88 -3.98
CA LEU A 3 -19.48 -13.29 -3.62
C LEU A 3 -18.36 -14.05 -4.34
N ALA A 4 -18.10 -13.74 -5.62
CA ALA A 4 -17.02 -14.36 -6.37
C ALA A 4 -15.63 -13.93 -5.87
N LEU A 5 -15.48 -12.64 -5.49
CA LEU A 5 -14.24 -12.15 -4.87
C LEU A 5 -14.01 -12.79 -3.50
N ALA A 6 -15.02 -12.84 -2.64
CA ALA A 6 -14.93 -13.42 -1.30
C ALA A 6 -14.67 -14.93 -1.37
N ALA A 7 -15.42 -15.66 -2.19
CA ALA A 7 -15.24 -17.10 -2.40
C ALA A 7 -13.87 -17.39 -3.03
N GLY A 8 -13.45 -16.62 -4.04
CA GLY A 8 -12.13 -16.76 -4.66
C GLY A 8 -10.99 -16.55 -3.65
N MET A 9 -11.12 -15.54 -2.78
CA MET A 9 -10.13 -15.26 -1.73
C MET A 9 -10.08 -16.37 -0.67
N LEU A 10 -11.24 -16.85 -0.20
CA LEU A 10 -11.31 -17.98 0.73
C LEU A 10 -10.71 -19.25 0.13
N CYS A 11 -11.07 -19.58 -1.12
CA CYS A 11 -10.52 -20.73 -1.84
C CYS A 11 -9.00 -20.59 -2.06
N ALA A 12 -8.50 -19.39 -2.35
CA ALA A 12 -7.07 -19.15 -2.48
C ALA A 12 -6.35 -19.37 -1.14
N TYR A 13 -6.89 -18.87 -0.02
CA TYR A 13 -6.32 -19.11 1.30
C TYR A 13 -6.32 -20.58 1.69
N LEU A 14 -7.41 -21.31 1.45
CA LEU A 14 -7.48 -22.75 1.69
C LEU A 14 -6.53 -23.51 0.75
N GLY A 15 -6.41 -23.08 -0.50
CA GLY A 15 -5.55 -23.69 -1.51
C GLY A 15 -4.05 -23.57 -1.21
N ILE A 16 -3.63 -22.57 -0.43
CA ILE A 16 -2.24 -22.45 0.04
C ILE A 16 -1.86 -23.63 0.95
N PHE A 17 -2.79 -24.12 1.77
CA PHE A 17 -2.52 -25.20 2.74
C PHE A 17 -2.84 -26.60 2.20
N SER A 18 -3.81 -26.72 1.28
CA SER A 18 -4.32 -28.03 0.84
C SER A 18 -3.64 -28.57 -0.42
N PHE A 19 -3.89 -27.95 -1.58
CA PHE A 19 -3.32 -28.42 -2.85
C PHE A 19 -3.27 -27.30 -3.92
N PRO A 20 -2.23 -27.28 -4.78
CA PRO A 20 -2.01 -26.20 -5.75
C PRO A 20 -3.17 -25.97 -6.74
N ALA A 21 -3.93 -27.01 -7.08
CA ALA A 21 -5.08 -26.88 -7.98
C ALA A 21 -6.21 -26.03 -7.37
N LEU A 22 -6.44 -26.13 -6.06
CA LEU A 22 -7.43 -25.29 -5.36
C LEU A 22 -7.03 -23.82 -5.37
N LEU A 23 -5.73 -23.55 -5.24
CA LEU A 23 -5.18 -22.20 -5.34
C LEU A 23 -5.43 -21.60 -6.75
N ALA A 24 -5.23 -22.38 -7.81
CA ALA A 24 -5.50 -21.94 -9.18
C ALA A 24 -6.99 -21.66 -9.43
N VAL A 25 -7.88 -22.53 -8.91
CA VAL A 25 -9.33 -22.33 -8.98
C VAL A 25 -9.76 -21.09 -8.20
N GLY A 26 -9.24 -20.89 -6.98
CA GLY A 26 -9.48 -19.70 -6.18
C GLY A 26 -9.02 -18.41 -6.89
N ALA A 27 -7.83 -18.43 -7.48
CA ALA A 27 -7.31 -17.31 -8.27
C ALA A 27 -8.18 -17.02 -9.51
N ALA A 28 -8.67 -18.05 -10.22
CA ALA A 28 -9.57 -17.89 -11.35
C ALA A 28 -10.93 -17.29 -10.95
N LEU A 29 -11.51 -17.76 -9.85
CA LEU A 29 -12.75 -17.18 -9.28
C LEU A 29 -12.56 -15.72 -8.87
N PHE A 30 -11.43 -15.41 -8.24
CA PHE A 30 -11.08 -14.03 -7.88
C PHE A 30 -10.93 -13.16 -9.13
N LEU A 31 -10.27 -13.66 -10.19
CA LEU A 31 -10.12 -12.94 -11.45
C LEU A 31 -11.49 -12.64 -12.10
N LEU A 32 -12.41 -13.61 -12.10
CA LEU A 32 -13.76 -13.39 -12.62
C LEU A 32 -14.52 -12.32 -11.81
N GLY A 33 -14.42 -12.36 -10.48
CA GLY A 33 -14.97 -11.34 -9.60
C GLY A 33 -14.36 -9.95 -9.86
N TYR A 34 -13.04 -9.89 -10.04
CA TYR A 34 -12.29 -8.67 -10.30
C TYR A 34 -12.62 -8.06 -11.66
N LEU A 35 -12.73 -8.87 -12.72
CA LEU A 35 -13.16 -8.43 -14.04
C LEU A 35 -14.61 -7.92 -14.02
N GLY A 36 -15.48 -8.54 -13.23
CA GLY A 36 -16.84 -8.02 -12.97
C GLY A 36 -16.81 -6.61 -12.36
N ALA A 37 -15.93 -6.38 -11.38
CA ALA A 37 -15.75 -5.08 -10.74
C ALA A 37 -15.23 -4.03 -11.72
N LEU A 38 -14.22 -4.38 -12.50
CA LEU A 38 -13.65 -3.52 -13.53
C LEU A 38 -14.67 -3.14 -14.61
N ARG A 39 -15.52 -4.09 -15.03
CA ARG A 39 -16.59 -3.83 -16.00
C ARG A 39 -17.63 -2.87 -15.44
N GLN A 40 -18.03 -3.04 -14.19
CA GLN A 40 -19.00 -2.16 -13.55
C GLN A 40 -18.44 -0.75 -13.36
N LEU A 41 -17.19 -0.64 -12.91
CA LEU A 41 -16.50 0.65 -12.80
C LEU A 41 -16.38 1.33 -14.18
N GLY A 42 -16.01 0.57 -15.22
CA GLY A 42 -15.96 1.07 -16.60
C GLY A 42 -17.33 1.52 -17.13
N ARG A 43 -18.41 0.84 -16.74
CA ARG A 43 -19.78 1.26 -17.08
C ARG A 43 -20.13 2.60 -16.43
N VAL A 44 -19.88 2.76 -15.14
CA VAL A 44 -20.13 4.02 -14.42
C VAL A 44 -19.29 5.16 -15.00
N TYR A 45 -18.02 4.90 -15.30
CA TYR A 45 -17.11 5.85 -15.96
C TYR A 45 -17.66 6.36 -17.30
N ARG A 46 -18.19 5.47 -18.14
CA ARG A 46 -18.78 5.85 -19.43
C ARG A 46 -20.04 6.69 -19.28
N LEU A 47 -20.87 6.40 -18.28
CA LEU A 47 -22.15 7.06 -18.05
C LEU A 47 -22.02 8.44 -17.36
N SER A 48 -20.88 8.74 -16.73
CA SER A 48 -20.69 10.01 -16.01
C SER A 48 -20.60 11.21 -16.98
N PRO A 49 -21.29 12.33 -16.74
CA PRO A 49 -21.27 13.51 -17.63
C PRO A 49 -20.09 14.47 -17.39
N HIS A 50 -19.13 14.14 -16.52
CA HIS A 50 -18.03 15.05 -16.19
C HIS A 50 -17.09 15.31 -17.39
N PRO A 51 -16.70 16.57 -17.69
CA PRO A 51 -15.94 16.93 -18.90
C PRO A 51 -14.47 16.48 -18.88
N ASP A 52 -13.82 16.41 -17.72
CA ASP A 52 -12.44 15.90 -17.60
C ASP A 52 -12.46 14.50 -16.98
N LYS A 53 -12.00 13.51 -17.76
CA LYS A 53 -12.08 12.06 -17.48
C LYS A 53 -10.73 11.34 -17.57
N ARG A 54 -9.66 12.08 -17.84
CA ARG A 54 -8.34 11.52 -18.17
C ARG A 54 -7.79 10.72 -16.99
N HIS A 55 -7.94 11.24 -15.77
CA HIS A 55 -7.42 10.62 -14.55
C HIS A 55 -8.12 9.29 -14.25
N GLU A 56 -9.44 9.26 -14.38
CA GLU A 56 -10.27 8.08 -14.19
C GLU A 56 -9.93 7.00 -15.22
N ALA A 57 -9.63 7.40 -16.47
CA ALA A 57 -9.17 6.48 -17.50
C ALA A 57 -7.83 5.82 -17.13
N TYR A 58 -6.85 6.59 -16.64
CA TYR A 58 -5.58 6.04 -16.15
C TYR A 58 -5.82 5.06 -15.00
N VAL A 59 -6.58 5.44 -13.97
CA VAL A 59 -6.88 4.54 -12.84
C VAL A 59 -7.53 3.25 -13.32
N TRP A 60 -8.52 3.33 -14.21
CA TRP A 60 -9.17 2.14 -14.78
C TRP A 60 -8.18 1.25 -15.56
N SER A 61 -7.27 1.85 -16.35
CA SER A 61 -6.23 1.10 -17.04
C SER A 61 -5.25 0.40 -16.09
N TRP A 62 -4.88 1.04 -14.97
CA TRP A 62 -3.97 0.46 -13.97
C TRP A 62 -4.59 -0.71 -13.22
N LEU A 63 -5.88 -0.60 -12.87
CA LEU A 63 -6.61 -1.75 -12.35
C LEU A 63 -6.67 -2.88 -13.41
N GLY A 64 -6.83 -2.53 -14.69
CA GLY A 64 -6.69 -3.50 -15.79
C GLY A 64 -5.35 -4.25 -15.78
N GLY A 65 -4.24 -3.56 -15.52
CA GLY A 65 -2.92 -4.16 -15.34
C GLY A 65 -2.86 -5.18 -14.19
N GLY A 66 -3.65 -4.98 -13.14
CA GLY A 66 -3.79 -5.95 -12.03
C GLY A 66 -4.44 -7.26 -12.49
N ALA A 67 -5.42 -7.20 -13.39
CA ALA A 67 -6.01 -8.40 -13.99
C ALA A 67 -4.99 -9.16 -14.85
N VAL A 68 -4.11 -8.46 -15.57
CA VAL A 68 -3.01 -9.08 -16.32
C VAL A 68 -2.06 -9.82 -15.40
N GLY A 69 -1.66 -9.22 -14.27
CA GLY A 69 -0.82 -9.88 -13.27
C GLY A 69 -1.46 -11.16 -12.72
N LEU A 70 -2.76 -11.12 -12.40
CA LEU A 70 -3.48 -12.30 -11.92
C LEU A 70 -3.64 -13.38 -12.99
N ALA A 71 -3.85 -13.00 -14.26
CA ALA A 71 -3.88 -13.95 -15.38
C ALA A 71 -2.53 -14.64 -15.57
N LEU A 72 -1.42 -13.90 -15.48
CA LEU A 72 -0.06 -14.47 -15.51
C LEU A 72 0.19 -15.42 -14.34
N PHE A 73 -0.36 -15.14 -13.15
CA PHE A 73 -0.25 -16.02 -12.00
C PHE A 73 -0.96 -17.36 -12.26
N ILE A 74 -2.19 -17.32 -12.75
CA ILE A 74 -2.96 -18.52 -13.10
C ILE A 74 -2.25 -19.32 -14.20
N ALA A 75 -1.73 -18.65 -15.23
CA ALA A 75 -0.91 -19.28 -16.25
C ALA A 75 0.33 -19.98 -15.65
N GLY A 76 1.06 -19.29 -14.76
CA GLY A 76 2.23 -19.88 -14.10
C GLY A 76 1.91 -21.12 -13.27
N MET A 77 0.77 -21.14 -12.61
CA MET A 77 0.27 -22.31 -11.88
C MET A 77 -0.09 -23.47 -12.83
N TYR A 78 -0.73 -23.18 -13.97
CA TYR A 78 -1.12 -24.19 -14.95
C TYR A 78 0.10 -24.83 -15.66
N TRP A 79 1.09 -24.02 -16.06
CA TRP A 79 2.30 -24.50 -16.72
C TRP A 79 3.40 -24.97 -15.76
N GLY A 80 3.22 -24.79 -14.44
CA GLY A 80 4.22 -25.16 -13.43
C GLY A 80 5.55 -24.40 -13.56
N ARG A 81 5.55 -23.21 -14.18
CA ARG A 81 6.76 -22.42 -14.48
C ARG A 81 6.89 -21.25 -13.52
N GLN A 82 7.94 -21.28 -12.69
CA GLN A 82 8.26 -20.21 -11.74
C GLN A 82 8.47 -18.83 -12.41
N THR A 83 8.90 -18.81 -13.68
CA THR A 83 9.09 -17.57 -14.44
C THR A 83 7.79 -16.78 -14.61
N TRP A 84 6.68 -17.47 -14.89
CA TRP A 84 5.36 -16.83 -15.07
C TRP A 84 4.80 -16.30 -13.75
N ILE A 85 5.06 -16.99 -12.64
CA ILE A 85 4.70 -16.53 -11.31
C ILE A 85 5.52 -15.27 -10.95
N ALA A 86 6.82 -15.25 -11.23
CA ALA A 86 7.64 -14.06 -11.06
C ALA A 86 7.18 -12.90 -11.97
N ALA A 87 6.75 -13.19 -13.19
CA ALA A 87 6.17 -12.21 -14.12
C ALA A 87 4.85 -11.64 -13.60
N ALA A 88 4.03 -12.47 -12.96
CA ALA A 88 2.78 -12.04 -12.35
C ALA A 88 3.00 -11.00 -11.25
N PHE A 89 3.94 -11.24 -10.33
CA PHE A 89 4.28 -10.27 -9.28
C PHE A 89 4.86 -8.98 -9.87
N SER A 90 5.74 -9.11 -10.88
CA SER A 90 6.30 -7.96 -11.58
C SER A 90 5.21 -7.14 -12.29
N ALA A 91 4.25 -7.80 -12.94
CA ALA A 91 3.13 -7.15 -13.62
C ALA A 91 2.20 -6.48 -12.61
N ALA A 92 1.86 -7.14 -11.50
CA ALA A 92 1.03 -6.57 -10.45
C ALA A 92 1.66 -5.31 -9.84
N LEU A 93 2.99 -5.32 -9.64
CA LEU A 93 3.71 -4.16 -9.11
C LEU A 93 3.78 -3.02 -10.12
N TRP A 94 4.27 -3.29 -11.34
CA TRP A 94 4.59 -2.26 -12.32
C TRP A 94 3.43 -1.86 -13.22
N LEU A 95 2.49 -2.74 -13.54
CA LEU A 95 1.32 -2.40 -14.35
C LEU A 95 0.12 -1.95 -13.51
N CYS A 96 0.14 -2.15 -12.20
CA CYS A 96 -0.98 -1.78 -11.32
C CYS A 96 -0.51 -0.93 -10.14
N LEU A 97 0.21 -1.49 -9.18
CA LEU A 97 0.40 -0.85 -7.87
C LEU A 97 1.17 0.49 -7.96
N VAL A 98 2.31 0.49 -8.64
CA VAL A 98 3.18 1.67 -8.78
C VAL A 98 2.48 2.82 -9.50
N PRO A 99 1.97 2.65 -10.73
CA PRO A 99 1.34 3.75 -11.45
C PRO A 99 0.03 4.17 -10.76
N LEU A 100 -0.74 3.23 -10.20
CA LEU A 100 -1.93 3.55 -9.42
C LEU A 100 -1.60 4.44 -8.23
N THR A 101 -0.57 4.10 -7.44
CA THR A 101 -0.14 4.89 -6.28
C THR A 101 0.23 6.31 -6.70
N VAL A 102 1.00 6.48 -7.78
CA VAL A 102 1.36 7.81 -8.29
C VAL A 102 0.12 8.58 -8.74
N THR A 103 -0.80 7.96 -9.48
CA THR A 103 -2.03 8.64 -9.94
C THR A 103 -2.92 9.10 -8.79
N VAL A 104 -3.02 8.31 -7.72
CA VAL A 104 -3.79 8.67 -6.52
C VAL A 104 -3.10 9.83 -5.79
N CYS A 105 -1.80 9.73 -5.54
CA CYS A 105 -1.02 10.80 -4.90
C CYS A 105 -1.08 12.11 -5.70
N TYR A 106 -1.05 12.03 -7.03
CA TYR A 106 -1.15 13.17 -7.92
C TYR A 106 -2.47 13.96 -7.78
N ARG A 107 -3.56 13.29 -7.38
CA ARG A 107 -4.84 13.96 -7.08
C ARG A 107 -4.93 14.41 -5.63
N LEU A 108 -4.56 13.55 -4.69
CA LEU A 108 -4.75 13.80 -3.26
C LEU A 108 -3.79 14.86 -2.73
N ILE A 109 -2.50 14.80 -3.08
CA ILE A 109 -1.49 15.72 -2.54
C ILE A 109 -1.82 17.18 -2.88
N PRO A 110 -2.05 17.56 -4.16
CA PRO A 110 -2.35 18.95 -4.48
C PRO A 110 -3.70 19.43 -3.92
N PHE A 111 -4.69 18.52 -3.80
CA PHE A 111 -6.00 18.82 -3.22
C PHE A 111 -5.93 19.09 -1.72
N PHE A 112 -5.20 18.28 -0.95
CA PHE A 112 -5.02 18.53 0.48
C PHE A 112 -4.09 19.72 0.72
N SER A 113 -3.05 19.90 -0.10
CA SER A 113 -2.15 21.05 0.00
C SER A 113 -2.86 22.38 -0.24
N SER A 114 -3.79 22.47 -1.20
CA SER A 114 -4.54 23.71 -1.47
C SER A 114 -5.51 24.08 -0.36
N ARG A 115 -6.00 23.11 0.41
CA ARG A 115 -6.90 23.35 1.56
C ARG A 115 -6.14 23.63 2.85
N ALA A 116 -4.97 23.03 3.02
CA ALA A 116 -4.24 23.06 4.29
C ALA A 116 -3.12 24.11 4.36
N LEU A 117 -2.62 24.59 3.21
CA LEU A 117 -1.56 25.62 3.17
C LEU A 117 -2.04 26.92 2.50
N PRO A 118 -1.95 28.07 3.19
CA PRO A 118 -2.25 29.36 2.59
C PRO A 118 -1.22 29.67 1.49
N GLY A 119 -1.70 30.17 0.33
CA GLY A 119 -0.84 30.57 -0.79
C GLY A 119 -0.27 29.43 -1.66
N TYR A 120 -0.72 28.18 -1.47
CA TYR A 120 -0.29 27.07 -2.31
C TYR A 120 -0.93 27.11 -3.70
N ARG A 121 -0.10 27.15 -4.76
CA ARG A 121 -0.57 27.02 -6.16
C ARG A 121 -0.62 25.55 -6.55
N MET A 122 -1.79 25.09 -7.00
CA MET A 122 -2.02 23.70 -7.37
C MET A 122 -1.15 23.28 -8.56
N PHE A 123 -0.20 22.37 -8.32
CA PHE A 123 0.69 21.85 -9.36
C PHE A 123 0.25 20.45 -9.80
N GLN A 124 -0.43 20.40 -10.95
CA GLN A 124 -0.90 19.19 -11.62
C GLN A 124 -0.61 19.29 -13.11
N ALA A 125 0.62 18.95 -13.50
CA ALA A 125 1.01 18.98 -14.90
C ALA A 125 0.62 17.68 -15.65
N ALA A 126 -0.16 17.82 -16.73
CA ALA A 126 -0.72 16.70 -17.48
C ALA A 126 0.31 15.74 -18.09
N TRP A 127 1.57 16.17 -18.23
CA TRP A 127 2.67 15.37 -18.77
C TRP A 127 3.19 14.29 -17.79
N VAL A 128 2.87 14.41 -16.49
CA VAL A 128 3.36 13.47 -15.47
C VAL A 128 2.77 12.07 -15.68
N LEU A 129 1.46 11.96 -15.87
CA LEU A 129 0.75 10.68 -16.00
C LEU A 129 1.23 9.84 -17.19
N PRO A 130 1.38 10.37 -18.42
CA PRO A 130 1.93 9.59 -19.53
C PRO A 130 3.40 9.19 -19.31
N LEU A 131 4.22 10.00 -18.62
CA LEU A 131 5.59 9.59 -18.27
C LEU A 131 5.61 8.44 -17.28
N VAL A 132 4.81 8.52 -16.21
CA VAL A 132 4.65 7.41 -15.25
C VAL A 132 4.21 6.15 -15.98
N THR A 133 3.29 6.29 -16.94
CA THR A 133 2.83 5.19 -17.78
C THR A 133 3.98 4.56 -18.57
N ALA A 134 4.72 5.39 -19.30
CA ALA A 134 5.82 4.97 -20.14
C ALA A 134 6.92 4.28 -19.33
N PHE A 135 7.30 4.83 -18.18
CA PHE A 135 8.34 4.24 -17.34
C PHE A 135 7.89 2.95 -16.65
N SER A 136 6.63 2.86 -16.24
CA SER A 136 6.13 1.67 -15.55
C SER A 136 5.97 0.48 -16.50
N ILE A 137 5.40 0.71 -17.69
CA ILE A 137 5.32 -0.29 -18.75
C ILE A 137 6.71 -0.61 -19.29
N GLY A 138 7.55 0.43 -19.48
CA GLY A 138 8.95 0.30 -19.89
C GLY A 138 9.72 -0.63 -18.98
N HIS A 139 9.68 -0.42 -17.66
CA HIS A 139 10.35 -1.32 -16.72
C HIS A 139 9.91 -2.77 -16.89
N PHE A 140 8.60 -3.02 -16.97
CA PHE A 140 8.06 -4.37 -17.13
C PHE A 140 8.55 -5.03 -18.43
N LEU A 141 8.49 -4.32 -19.55
CA LEU A 141 8.94 -4.82 -20.85
C LEU A 141 10.45 -5.06 -20.89
N LEU A 142 11.25 -4.11 -20.37
CA LEU A 142 12.71 -4.25 -20.32
C LEU A 142 13.13 -5.42 -19.41
N ARG A 143 12.46 -5.58 -18.27
CA ARG A 143 12.72 -6.67 -17.32
C ARG A 143 12.57 -8.05 -17.95
N TRP A 144 11.53 -8.24 -18.76
CA TRP A 144 11.19 -9.54 -19.35
C TRP A 144 11.74 -9.73 -20.77
N GLY A 145 12.08 -8.66 -21.48
CA GLY A 145 12.65 -8.71 -22.83
C GLY A 145 14.18 -8.67 -22.88
N LEU A 146 14.81 -7.78 -22.10
CA LEU A 146 16.24 -7.43 -22.22
C LEU A 146 17.06 -7.75 -20.96
N GLY A 147 16.39 -7.97 -19.83
CA GLY A 147 17.02 -8.37 -18.55
C GLY A 147 17.26 -7.21 -17.58
N THR A 148 17.81 -7.53 -16.41
CA THR A 148 17.88 -6.61 -15.25
C THR A 148 18.72 -5.35 -15.52
N SER A 149 19.83 -5.48 -16.25
CA SER A 149 20.76 -4.35 -16.46
C SER A 149 20.14 -3.22 -17.29
N TRP A 150 19.21 -3.57 -18.20
CA TRP A 150 18.53 -2.60 -19.05
C TRP A 150 17.44 -1.83 -18.31
N CYS A 151 16.91 -2.35 -17.19
CA CYS A 151 15.91 -1.65 -16.38
C CYS A 151 16.37 -0.26 -15.93
N LEU A 152 17.68 -0.02 -15.83
CA LEU A 152 18.26 1.29 -15.51
C LEU A 152 17.76 2.42 -16.43
N ILE A 153 17.53 2.12 -17.71
CA ILE A 153 17.05 3.10 -18.69
C ILE A 153 15.67 3.63 -18.28
N SER A 154 14.84 2.80 -17.66
CA SER A 154 13.50 3.18 -17.21
C SER A 154 13.48 3.66 -15.75
N ASP A 155 14.28 3.03 -14.88
CA ASP A 155 14.25 3.29 -13.43
C ASP A 155 14.89 4.62 -13.06
N LEU A 156 15.97 5.00 -13.74
CA LEU A 156 16.71 6.24 -13.47
C LEU A 156 15.88 7.50 -13.80
N PRO A 157 15.23 7.63 -14.98
CA PRO A 157 14.34 8.76 -15.23
C PRO A 157 13.08 8.70 -14.35
N PHE A 158 12.60 7.51 -14.00
CA PHE A 158 11.44 7.40 -13.11
C PHE A 158 11.75 7.84 -11.68
N LEU A 159 12.94 7.51 -11.16
CA LEU A 159 13.46 8.02 -9.90
C LEU A 159 13.58 9.55 -9.93
N GLY A 160 14.15 10.10 -11.00
CA GLY A 160 14.25 11.55 -11.19
C GLY A 160 12.87 12.22 -11.18
N LEU A 161 11.88 11.62 -11.85
CA LEU A 161 10.50 12.09 -11.84
C LEU A 161 9.90 12.04 -10.42
N ALA A 162 10.03 10.92 -9.72
CA ALA A 162 9.49 10.77 -8.36
C ALA A 162 10.10 11.78 -7.38
N LEU A 163 11.41 12.02 -7.45
CA LEU A 163 12.11 13.03 -6.65
C LEU A 163 11.66 14.45 -7.03
N TYR A 164 11.55 14.75 -8.32
CA TYR A 164 11.06 16.03 -8.80
C TYR A 164 9.66 16.35 -8.25
N LEU A 165 8.73 15.39 -8.31
CA LEU A 165 7.39 15.57 -7.75
C LEU A 165 7.43 15.76 -6.22
N SER A 166 8.25 14.98 -5.52
CA SER A 166 8.40 15.08 -4.06
C SER A 166 8.88 16.47 -3.62
N ILE A 167 9.85 17.03 -4.34
CA ILE A 167 10.38 18.38 -4.09
C ILE A 167 9.34 19.44 -4.47
N ARG A 168 8.72 19.34 -5.65
CA ARG A 168 7.75 20.33 -6.16
C ARG A 168 6.49 20.42 -5.31
N TRP A 169 6.04 19.31 -4.73
CA TRP A 169 4.91 19.31 -3.81
C TRP A 169 5.24 19.82 -2.41
N GLY A 170 6.53 20.05 -2.11
CA GLY A 170 6.96 20.71 -0.89
C GLY A 170 6.91 19.80 0.34
N LEU A 171 7.52 18.60 0.24
CA LEU A 171 7.59 17.60 1.31
C LEU A 171 7.87 18.20 2.70
N LEU A 172 8.85 19.10 2.81
CA LEU A 172 9.24 19.73 4.08
C LEU A 172 8.16 20.66 4.66
N ARG A 173 7.43 21.38 3.80
CA ARG A 173 6.35 22.29 4.24
C ARG A 173 5.10 21.55 4.70
N SER A 174 4.95 20.30 4.25
CA SER A 174 3.80 19.44 4.54
C SER A 174 3.76 18.94 5.99
N PHE A 175 4.91 18.79 6.65
CA PHE A 175 5.01 18.25 8.01
C PHE A 175 4.31 19.10 9.08
N ARG A 176 3.89 20.32 8.77
CA ARG A 176 3.12 21.15 9.70
C ARG A 176 1.70 20.59 9.96
N ASN A 177 1.18 19.77 9.06
CA ASN A 177 -0.14 19.14 9.18
C ASN A 177 -0.02 17.61 9.13
N GLN A 178 -0.50 16.91 10.16
CA GLN A 178 -0.36 15.45 10.29
C GLN A 178 -0.98 14.66 9.12
N LEU A 179 -2.17 15.06 8.66
CA LEU A 179 -2.84 14.41 7.53
C LEU A 179 -2.02 14.52 6.23
N LEU A 180 -1.44 15.68 5.97
CA LEU A 180 -0.65 15.92 4.75
C LEU A 180 0.72 15.23 4.83
N ALA A 181 1.30 15.18 6.03
CA ALA A 181 2.56 14.49 6.31
C ALA A 181 2.46 13.00 5.98
N MET A 182 1.42 12.29 6.45
CA MET A 182 1.26 10.86 6.20
C MET A 182 1.17 10.54 4.69
N LEU A 183 0.47 11.37 3.92
CA LEU A 183 0.36 11.21 2.46
C LEU A 183 1.72 11.41 1.76
N HIS A 184 2.50 12.41 2.21
CA HIS A 184 3.84 12.66 1.67
C HIS A 184 4.84 11.58 2.06
N VAL A 185 4.74 11.01 3.26
CA VAL A 185 5.57 9.87 3.68
C VAL A 185 5.29 8.65 2.81
N GLY A 186 4.01 8.36 2.52
CA GLY A 186 3.64 7.29 1.59
C GLY A 186 4.23 7.50 0.20
N PHE A 187 4.18 8.73 -0.33
CA PHE A 187 4.79 9.06 -1.61
C PHE A 187 6.33 9.03 -1.57
N ALA A 188 6.96 9.44 -0.47
CA ALA A 188 8.41 9.45 -0.30
C ALA A 188 9.02 8.04 -0.29
N TRP A 189 8.23 7.01 0.03
CA TRP A 189 8.67 5.64 -0.08
C TRP A 189 8.90 5.20 -1.54
N LEU A 190 8.20 5.82 -2.49
CA LEU A 190 8.34 5.50 -3.92
C LEU A 190 9.76 5.80 -4.46
N PRO A 191 10.34 7.00 -4.32
CA PRO A 191 11.71 7.26 -4.75
C PRO A 191 12.72 6.42 -3.97
N VAL A 192 12.48 6.10 -2.69
CA VAL A 192 13.34 5.18 -1.93
C VAL A 192 13.34 3.79 -2.56
N ALA A 193 12.17 3.25 -2.89
CA ALA A 193 12.05 1.96 -3.57
C ALA A 193 12.73 2.00 -4.94
N LEU A 194 12.50 3.04 -5.75
CA LEU A 194 13.14 3.20 -7.06
C LEU A 194 14.67 3.32 -6.94
N ALA A 195 15.19 3.99 -5.92
CA ALA A 195 16.63 4.06 -5.66
C ALA A 195 17.22 2.67 -5.38
N LEU A 196 16.50 1.82 -4.64
CA LEU A 196 16.91 0.42 -4.43
C LEU A 196 16.88 -0.40 -5.73
N TYR A 197 15.90 -0.17 -6.61
CA TYR A 197 15.86 -0.79 -7.94
C TYR A 197 17.03 -0.35 -8.82
N VAL A 198 17.35 0.95 -8.83
CA VAL A 198 18.52 1.49 -9.54
C VAL A 198 19.82 0.91 -8.98
N ALA A 199 19.98 0.85 -7.65
CA ALA A 199 21.15 0.25 -7.01
C ALA A 199 21.33 -1.22 -7.40
N ARG A 200 20.24 -1.99 -7.43
CA ARG A 200 20.25 -3.38 -7.91
C ARG A 200 20.61 -3.48 -9.39
N GLY A 201 20.08 -2.59 -10.23
CA GLY A 201 20.42 -2.51 -11.65
C GLY A 201 21.90 -2.21 -11.88
N LEU A 202 22.45 -1.25 -11.15
CA LEU A 202 23.87 -0.90 -11.18
C LEU A 202 24.74 -2.07 -10.74
N LEU A 203 24.39 -2.74 -9.63
CA LEU A 203 25.12 -3.92 -9.17
C LEU A 203 25.11 -5.04 -10.22
N SER A 204 23.98 -5.24 -10.92
CA SER A 204 23.91 -6.23 -12.00
C SER A 204 24.73 -5.85 -13.24
N ALA A 205 24.83 -4.56 -13.57
CA ALA A 205 25.64 -4.07 -14.68
C ALA A 205 27.14 -4.17 -14.35
N LEU A 206 27.54 -3.78 -13.14
CA LEU A 206 28.92 -3.87 -12.65
C LEU A 206 29.38 -5.31 -12.47
N GLY A 207 28.51 -6.20 -11.99
CA GLY A 207 28.80 -7.64 -11.86
C GLY A 207 28.93 -8.37 -13.21
N GLY A 208 28.37 -7.81 -14.29
CA GLY A 208 28.57 -8.30 -15.66
C GLY A 208 29.85 -7.77 -16.33
N ALA A 209 30.29 -6.56 -15.98
CA ALA A 209 31.50 -5.93 -16.52
C ALA A 209 32.78 -6.32 -15.76
N ALA A 210 32.68 -6.56 -14.45
CA ALA A 210 33.78 -7.06 -13.63
C ALA A 210 33.66 -8.58 -13.49
N GLY A 211 34.46 -9.32 -14.27
CA GLY A 211 34.56 -10.80 -14.24
C GLY A 211 35.07 -11.42 -12.93
N GLY A 212 34.75 -10.84 -11.77
CA GLY A 212 35.19 -11.33 -10.46
C GLY A 212 34.87 -10.32 -9.35
N GLY A 213 33.61 -10.24 -8.93
CA GLY A 213 33.16 -9.49 -7.75
C GLY A 213 32.11 -10.27 -6.96
N PRO A 214 31.88 -9.94 -5.67
CA PRO A 214 31.38 -10.84 -4.61
C PRO A 214 29.99 -11.49 -4.83
N CYS A 215 29.29 -11.12 -5.90
CA CYS A 215 28.01 -11.73 -6.28
C CYS A 215 28.16 -13.19 -6.75
N ARG A 216 29.34 -13.61 -7.25
CA ARG A 216 29.61 -15.04 -7.50
C ARG A 216 29.60 -15.86 -6.20
N LEU A 217 29.94 -15.26 -5.05
CA LEU A 217 29.90 -15.96 -3.76
C LEU A 217 28.46 -16.20 -3.30
N VAL A 218 27.52 -15.27 -3.57
CA VAL A 218 26.09 -15.45 -3.27
C VAL A 218 25.40 -16.41 -4.24
N ASP A 219 25.74 -16.37 -5.54
CA ASP A 219 25.20 -17.31 -6.52
C ASP A 219 25.80 -18.73 -6.38
N LEU A 220 27.09 -18.88 -6.01
CA LEU A 220 27.69 -20.19 -5.70
C LEU A 220 27.19 -20.78 -4.37
N LEU A 221 26.92 -19.94 -3.36
CA LEU A 221 26.24 -20.39 -2.13
C LEU A 221 24.76 -20.72 -2.40
N GLY A 222 24.13 -20.05 -3.37
CA GLY A 222 22.76 -20.32 -3.82
C GLY A 222 22.61 -21.64 -4.58
N HIS A 223 23.59 -22.01 -5.40
CA HIS A 223 23.52 -23.27 -6.18
C HIS A 223 23.81 -24.53 -5.34
N ARG A 224 24.49 -24.42 -4.19
CA ARG A 224 24.79 -25.58 -3.30
C ARG A 224 23.80 -25.79 -2.16
N ARG A 225 22.84 -24.88 -1.94
CA ARG A 225 21.73 -25.08 -0.96
C ARG A 225 20.36 -24.96 -1.63
N ARG A 226 20.07 -25.86 -2.57
CA ARG A 226 18.69 -26.37 -2.73
C ARG A 226 18.35 -27.17 -1.47
N GLY A 227 17.85 -26.48 -0.46
CA GLY A 227 17.46 -27.08 0.82
C GLY A 227 16.72 -26.07 1.71
N ARG A 228 15.46 -25.79 1.36
CA ARG A 228 14.31 -25.38 2.21
C ARG A 228 14.44 -24.28 3.30
N ALA A 229 15.59 -23.68 3.62
CA ALA A 229 15.70 -22.81 4.80
C ALA A 229 15.92 -21.30 4.53
N ALA A 230 16.40 -20.90 3.35
CA ALA A 230 16.76 -19.49 3.10
C ALA A 230 15.55 -18.58 2.83
N GLY A 231 14.43 -19.13 2.32
CA GLY A 231 13.18 -18.39 2.17
C GLY A 231 12.52 -18.03 3.50
N MET A 232 12.71 -18.85 4.54
CA MET A 232 12.26 -18.55 5.91
C MET A 232 13.11 -17.50 6.59
N LEU A 233 14.41 -17.39 6.29
CA LEU A 233 15.27 -16.41 6.97
C LEU A 233 14.95 -14.96 6.57
N CYS A 234 14.53 -14.72 5.32
CA CYS A 234 14.15 -13.38 4.86
C CYS A 234 12.77 -12.95 5.40
N LEU A 235 11.84 -13.90 5.59
CA LEU A 235 10.56 -13.64 6.29
C LEU A 235 10.73 -13.56 7.81
N ALA A 236 11.66 -14.32 8.40
CA ALA A 236 11.95 -14.31 9.84
C ALA A 236 12.63 -13.01 10.27
N LEU A 237 13.51 -12.43 9.44
CA LEU A 237 14.09 -11.10 9.70
C LEU A 237 13.05 -9.97 9.59
N ALA A 238 12.05 -10.10 8.72
CA ALA A 238 10.91 -9.17 8.65
C ALA A 238 9.93 -9.35 9.83
N GLY A 239 9.77 -10.57 10.35
CA GLY A 239 8.93 -10.87 11.51
C GLY A 239 9.55 -10.47 12.85
N HIS A 240 10.86 -10.54 12.99
CA HIS A 240 11.55 -10.20 14.26
C HIS A 240 11.59 -8.70 14.57
N LEU A 241 11.43 -7.83 13.55
CA LEU A 241 11.33 -6.39 13.74
C LEU A 241 9.90 -5.90 14.04
N ALA A 242 8.88 -6.73 13.77
CA ALA A 242 7.48 -6.42 14.08
C ALA A 242 7.01 -7.03 15.43
N CYS A 243 7.79 -7.92 16.03
CA CYS A 243 7.49 -8.53 17.31
C CYS A 243 8.68 -8.37 18.28
N ARG A 244 8.98 -7.13 18.65
CA ARG A 244 9.46 -6.89 20.02
C ARG A 244 8.20 -6.77 20.88
N PRO A 245 7.85 -7.77 21.71
CA PRO A 245 7.06 -7.45 22.88
C PRO A 245 7.87 -6.40 23.66
N VAL A 246 7.24 -5.28 23.98
CA VAL A 246 7.71 -4.41 25.05
C VAL A 246 7.86 -5.31 26.26
N ALA A 247 9.10 -5.61 26.63
CA ALA A 247 9.41 -6.14 27.95
C ALA A 247 8.90 -5.07 28.91
N GLY A 248 7.78 -5.38 29.57
CA GLY A 248 7.31 -4.59 30.69
C GLY A 248 8.36 -4.77 31.78
N ASP A 249 9.01 -3.67 32.14
CA ASP A 249 9.81 -3.59 33.35
C ASP A 249 8.91 -3.97 34.52
N GLU A 250 9.31 -4.99 35.27
CA GLU A 250 8.65 -5.40 36.49
C GLU A 250 8.73 -4.25 37.50
N HIS A 251 7.61 -3.59 37.74
CA HIS A 251 7.37 -2.82 38.96
C HIS A 251 6.48 -3.62 39.90
N PRO A 252 6.77 -3.59 41.22
CA PRO A 252 6.23 -4.55 42.17
C PRO A 252 4.72 -4.41 42.32
N VAL A 253 4.07 -5.56 42.52
CA VAL A 253 2.67 -5.73 42.92
C VAL A 253 2.35 -4.80 44.10
N VAL A 254 1.61 -3.72 43.82
CA VAL A 254 0.87 -2.97 44.84
C VAL A 254 -0.54 -3.53 44.86
N THR A 255 -0.76 -4.41 45.82
CA THR A 255 -2.08 -4.74 46.35
C THR A 255 -2.73 -3.48 46.90
N GLY A 256 -3.96 -3.18 46.45
CA GLY A 256 -4.90 -2.42 47.27
C GLY A 256 -5.58 -1.22 46.62
N ARG A 257 -6.91 -1.35 46.56
CA ARG A 257 -7.97 -0.32 46.53
C ARG A 257 -8.39 0.24 45.16
N ASN A 258 -9.65 -0.07 44.88
CA ASN A 258 -10.44 0.35 43.74
C ASN A 258 -10.79 1.86 43.84
N PRO A 259 -10.50 2.69 42.80
CA PRO A 259 -10.77 4.13 42.82
C PRO A 259 -12.28 4.48 42.79
N MET A 260 -13.17 3.51 42.58
CA MET A 260 -14.63 3.72 42.65
C MET A 260 -15.18 3.90 44.07
N ASP A 261 -14.46 3.45 45.12
CA ASP A 261 -14.91 3.61 46.51
C ASP A 261 -14.63 5.01 47.09
N LEU A 262 -13.70 5.75 46.49
CA LEU A 262 -13.35 7.11 46.96
C LEU A 262 -14.28 8.21 46.39
N ALA A 263 -14.94 7.95 45.27
CA ALA A 263 -15.86 8.91 44.65
C ALA A 263 -17.24 8.95 45.35
N LEU A 264 -17.69 7.82 45.92
CA LEU A 264 -18.99 7.72 46.60
C LEU A 264 -18.98 8.24 48.05
N ARG A 265 -17.81 8.46 48.67
CA ARG A 265 -17.71 9.03 50.03
C ARG A 265 -17.63 10.56 50.08
N ARG A 266 -17.38 11.23 48.93
CA ARG A 266 -17.25 12.70 48.88
C ARG A 266 -18.56 13.44 48.56
N SER A 267 -19.64 12.74 48.24
CA SER A 267 -20.90 13.33 47.76
C SER A 267 -22.07 13.26 48.76
N VAL A 268 -21.82 13.02 50.05
CA VAL A 268 -22.86 13.11 51.09
C VAL A 268 -22.76 14.48 51.79
N PRO A 269 -23.52 15.51 51.36
CA PRO A 269 -23.71 16.69 52.17
C PRO A 269 -24.54 16.33 53.41
N ALA A 270 -24.04 16.76 54.57
CA ALA A 270 -24.73 16.66 55.85
C ALA A 270 -26.14 17.27 55.75
N ALA A 271 -27.14 16.50 56.19
CA ALA A 271 -28.53 16.90 56.22
C ALA A 271 -28.76 18.13 57.12
N PRO A 272 -29.36 19.23 56.61
CA PRO A 272 -29.93 20.24 57.47
C PRO A 272 -31.36 19.84 57.87
N ARG A 273 -31.60 19.93 59.18
CA ARG A 273 -32.87 19.73 59.90
C ARG A 273 -34.07 20.35 59.18
N ARG A 274 -35.15 19.56 59.10
CA ARG A 274 -36.54 19.98 58.88
C ARG A 274 -36.87 21.31 59.57
N ARG A 275 -37.39 22.28 58.81
CA ARG A 275 -38.32 23.28 59.34
C ARG A 275 -39.61 23.27 58.52
N LYS A 276 -40.71 22.99 59.23
CA LYS A 276 -42.09 22.97 58.74
C LYS A 276 -42.61 24.39 58.46
N ALA A 277 -43.73 24.43 57.73
CA ALA A 277 -44.71 25.52 57.52
C ALA A 277 -44.35 26.44 56.34
N ARG A 278 -45.28 26.91 55.49
CA ARG A 278 -46.74 27.10 55.59
C ARG A 278 -47.25 27.50 54.18
N MET A 279 -48.50 27.15 53.82
CA MET A 279 -49.53 27.87 53.00
C MET A 279 -49.08 28.78 51.82
N MET A 280 -49.75 28.98 50.67
CA MET A 280 -51.09 28.72 50.14
C MET A 280 -51.10 29.23 48.67
N HIS A 281 -51.82 28.53 47.79
CA HIS A 281 -52.58 28.99 46.60
C HIS A 281 -51.95 29.71 45.37
N PRO A 282 -52.55 29.52 44.15
CA PRO A 282 -52.10 30.05 42.86
C PRO A 282 -52.95 31.25 42.36
N ALA A 283 -52.41 32.08 41.46
CA ALA A 283 -53.17 32.87 40.46
C ALA A 283 -52.20 33.60 39.52
N VAL A 284 -52.29 33.38 38.20
CA VAL A 284 -52.95 34.23 37.18
C VAL A 284 -52.03 35.34 36.63
N THR A 285 -52.03 35.39 35.30
CA THR A 285 -51.37 36.25 34.32
C THR A 285 -51.71 37.74 34.44
N PRO A 286 -50.95 38.59 33.74
CA PRO A 286 -51.55 39.52 32.79
C PRO A 286 -51.26 39.15 31.33
#